data_AF-A0A6H2A4C9-F1
#
_entry.id   AF-A0A6H2A4C9-F1
#
_cell.length_a   1.000
_cell.length_b   1.000
_cell.length_c   1.000
_cell.angle_alpha   90.00
_cell.angle_beta   90.00
_cell.angle_gamma   90.00
#
_symmetry.space_group_name_H-M   'P 1'
#
loop_
_entity.id
_entity.type
_entity.pdbx_description
1 polymer ?
#
loop_
_entity_poly.entity_id
_entity_poly.type
_entity_poly.pdbx_seq_one_letter_code
_entity_poly.pdbx_strand_id
1 'polypeptide(L)' 'MLSLELKQKIAEYVQQLLAETNHPELPDGEIQFLLHVDGAEAWSWANIRNNGAKNNTIPHELIRNMSIGDY' A
#
# COMPACT_ATOMS: atom_id res chain seq x y z
N MET A 1 -11.55 -12.52 -9.64
CA MET A 1 -10.32 -11.83 -9.17
C MET A 1 -10.62 -10.34 -9.03
N LEU A 2 -10.27 -9.70 -7.91
CA LEU A 2 -10.55 -8.27 -7.67
C LEU A 2 -9.74 -7.37 -8.64
N SER A 3 -10.35 -6.30 -9.16
CA SER A 3 -9.68 -5.32 -10.02
C SER A 3 -8.63 -4.52 -9.25
N LEU A 4 -7.64 -3.95 -9.98
CA LEU A 4 -6.60 -3.12 -9.37
C LEU A 4 -7.19 -1.90 -8.65
N GLU A 5 -8.12 -1.20 -9.30
CA GLU A 5 -8.78 -0.01 -8.74
C GLU A 5 -9.53 -0.34 -7.44
N LEU A 6 -10.22 -1.47 -7.40
CA LEU A 6 -10.94 -1.91 -6.21
C LEU A 6 -9.97 -2.23 -5.06
N LYS A 7 -8.83 -2.88 -5.35
CA LYS A 7 -7.79 -3.12 -4.34
C LYS A 7 -7.21 -1.81 -3.80
N GLN A 8 -6.97 -0.82 -4.66
CA GLN A 8 -6.47 0.49 -4.24
C GLN A 8 -7.47 1.22 -3.34
N LYS A 9 -8.76 1.17 -3.68
CA LYS A 9 -9.83 1.78 -2.89
C LYS A 9 -10.00 1.10 -1.53
N ILE A 10 -9.92 -0.23 -1.48
CA ILE A 10 -9.92 -0.98 -0.21
C ILE A 10 -8.71 -0.57 0.64
N ALA A 11 -7.52 -0.50 0.04
CA ALA A 11 -6.32 -0.10 0.77
C ALA A 11 -6.42 1.31 1.34
N GLU A 12 -7.00 2.25 0.59
CA GLU A 12 -7.22 3.62 1.04
C GLU A 12 -8.19 3.71 2.22
N TYR A 13 -9.31 2.98 2.18
CA TYR A 13 -10.25 2.95 3.30
C TYR A 13 -9.66 2.30 4.54
N VAL A 14 -8.90 1.21 4.40
CA VAL A 14 -8.22 0.58 5.53
C VAL A 14 -7.22 1.55 6.16
N GLN A 15 -6.45 2.26 5.34
CA GLN A 15 -5.50 3.27 5.80
C GLN A 15 -6.20 4.39 6.59
N GLN A 16 -7.31 4.94 6.06
CA GLN A 16 -8.09 5.97 6.73
C GLN A 16 -8.67 5.46 8.06
N LEU A 17 -9.30 4.28 8.04
CA LEU A 17 -9.90 3.69 9.24
C LEU A 17 -8.86 3.48 10.34
N LEU A 18 -7.69 2.94 10.01
CA LEU A 18 -6.62 2.73 10.98
C LEU A 18 -6.09 4.07 11.51
N ALA A 19 -5.87 5.06 10.65
CA ALA A 19 -5.43 6.40 11.06
C ALA A 19 -6.45 7.11 11.98
N GLU A 20 -7.75 6.96 11.71
CA GLU A 20 -8.83 7.54 12.52
C GLU A 20 -8.90 6.98 13.94
N THR A 21 -8.41 5.75 14.17
CA THR A 21 -8.39 5.18 15.52
C THR A 21 -7.46 5.96 16.47
N ASN A 22 -6.48 6.70 15.93
CA ASN A 22 -5.45 7.40 16.70
C ASN A 22 -4.82 6.51 17.80
N HIS A 23 -4.67 5.21 17.50
CA HIS A 23 -4.22 4.23 18.47
C HIS A 23 -2.71 4.38 18.74
N PRO A 24 -2.25 4.40 20.00
CA PRO A 24 -0.84 4.66 20.34
C PRO A 24 0.15 3.61 19.82
N GLU A 25 -0.33 2.44 19.40
CA GLU A 25 0.51 1.39 18.80
C GLU A 25 0.63 1.51 17.28
N LEU A 26 -0.15 2.38 16.63
CA LEU A 26 -0.04 2.61 15.21
C LEU A 26 1.04 3.66 14.93
N PRO A 27 1.81 3.50 13.83
CA PRO A 27 2.84 4.46 13.48
C PRO A 27 2.21 5.78 13.03
N ASP A 28 2.94 6.87 13.25
CA ASP A 28 2.64 8.14 12.61
C ASP A 28 2.82 8.01 11.09
N GLY A 29 1.79 8.37 10.32
CA GLY A 29 1.84 8.36 8.85
C GLY A 29 1.30 7.09 8.20
N GLU A 30 2.06 6.50 7.27
CA GLU A 30 1.57 5.37 6.48
C GLU A 30 1.63 4.06 7.28
N ILE A 31 0.52 3.32 7.28
CA ILE A 31 0.35 2.13 8.08
C ILE A 31 0.57 0.92 7.17
N GLN A 32 1.55 0.09 7.49
CA GLN A 32 1.80 -1.13 6.76
C GLN A 32 0.81 -2.20 7.17
N PHE A 33 0.10 -2.80 6.19
CA PHE A 33 -0.82 -3.89 6.45
C PHE A 33 -0.87 -4.90 5.29
N LEU A 34 -1.31 -6.11 5.61
CA LEU A 34 -1.63 -7.15 4.65
C LEU A 34 -3.04 -7.68 4.94
N LEU A 35 -3.98 -7.37 4.05
CA LEU A 35 -5.33 -7.90 4.10
C LEU A 35 -5.43 -9.10 3.15
N HIS A 36 -5.68 -10.28 3.70
CA HIS A 36 -6.03 -11.47 2.94
C HIS A 36 -7.55 -11.54 2.79
N VAL A 37 -8.03 -11.66 1.55
CA VAL A 37 -9.46 -11.76 1.24
C VAL A 37 -9.71 -13.09 0.53
N ASP A 38 -10.41 -13.99 1.21
CA ASP A 38 -10.90 -15.22 0.61
C ASP A 38 -11.99 -14.91 -0.42
N GLY A 39 -11.92 -15.59 -1.55
CA GLY A 39 -12.93 -15.55 -2.60
C GLY A 39 -14.04 -16.58 -2.36
N ALA A 40 -15.04 -16.56 -3.23
CA ALA A 40 -16.18 -17.49 -3.17
C ALA A 40 -15.79 -18.96 -3.39
N GLU A 41 -14.63 -19.21 -3.99
CA GLU A 41 -14.10 -20.54 -4.26
C GLU A 41 -12.78 -20.74 -3.51
N ALA A 42 -12.49 -21.96 -3.09
CA ALA A 42 -11.31 -22.28 -2.26
C ALA A 42 -9.96 -21.92 -2.90
N TRP A 43 -9.91 -21.77 -4.22
CA TRP A 43 -8.71 -21.39 -4.96
C TRP A 43 -8.65 -19.89 -5.30
N SER A 44 -9.69 -19.13 -4.98
CA SER A 44 -9.80 -17.71 -5.27
C SER A 44 -9.49 -16.93 -3.99
N TRP A 45 -8.46 -16.09 -4.02
CA TRP A 45 -8.12 -15.19 -2.92
C TRP A 45 -7.36 -13.97 -3.45
N ALA A 46 -7.27 -12.93 -2.63
CA ALA A 46 -6.49 -11.74 -2.95
C ALA A 46 -5.81 -11.18 -1.71
N ASN A 47 -4.52 -10.85 -1.86
CA ASN A 47 -3.83 -10.00 -0.90
C ASN A 47 -3.93 -8.53 -1.32
N ILE A 48 -4.21 -7.67 -0.35
CA ILE A 48 -4.24 -6.21 -0.48
C ILE A 48 -3.25 -5.63 0.55
N ARG A 49 -2.48 -4.63 0.14
CA ARG A 49 -1.50 -3.93 0.96
C ARG A 49 -1.73 -2.42 0.86
N ASN A 50 -1.12 -1.65 1.76
CA ASN A 50 -1.11 -0.19 1.70
C ASN A 50 -0.55 0.33 0.35
N ASN A 51 -1.04 1.49 -0.07
CA ASN A 51 -0.77 2.02 -1.42
C ASN A 51 0.65 2.60 -1.59
N GLY A 52 1.33 2.99 -0.52
CA GLY A 52 2.66 3.61 -0.58
C GLY A 52 3.81 2.65 -0.82
N ALA A 53 3.55 1.34 -0.93
CA ALA A 53 4.44 0.44 -1.65
C ALA A 53 4.68 0.88 -3.12
N LYS A 54 3.85 1.77 -3.68
CA LYS A 54 4.06 2.38 -5.00
C LYS A 54 5.11 3.50 -5.04
N ASN A 55 5.59 3.98 -3.89
CA ASN A 55 6.45 5.17 -3.83
C ASN A 55 7.96 4.92 -3.98
N ASN A 56 8.42 3.70 -4.25
CA ASN A 56 9.76 3.51 -4.80
C ASN A 56 9.77 3.61 -6.34
N THR A 57 9.02 4.56 -6.89
CA THR A 57 9.26 5.03 -8.25
C THR A 57 9.97 6.35 -8.10
N ILE A 58 11.30 6.32 -8.10
CA ILE A 58 12.08 7.55 -8.22
C ILE A 58 11.58 8.25 -9.49
N PRO A 59 11.01 9.47 -9.40
CA PRO A 59 10.65 10.25 -10.57
C PRO A 59 11.82 10.25 -11.55
N HIS A 60 11.58 9.95 -12.82
CA HIS A 60 12.63 9.86 -13.84
C HIS A 60 13.46 11.16 -13.93
N GLU A 61 12.87 12.28 -13.51
CA GLU A 61 13.51 13.59 -13.39
C GLU A 61 14.51 13.69 -12.24
N LEU A 62 14.30 12.96 -11.13
CA LEU A 62 15.24 12.89 -10.01
C LEU A 62 16.43 11.96 -10.31
N ILE A 63 16.28 10.97 -11.21
CA ILE A 63 17.38 10.10 -11.68
C ILE A 63 18.44 10.88 -12.45
N ARG A 64 18.07 11.96 -13.15
CA ARG A 64 19.03 12.79 -13.91
C ARG A 64 20.02 13.56 -13.04
N ASN A 65 19.70 13.76 -11.77
CA ASN A 65 20.51 14.57 -10.84
C ASN A 65 21.21 13.73 -9.76
N MET A 66 21.01 12.41 -9.74
CA MET A 66 21.74 11.52 -8.83
C MET A 66 23.07 11.12 -9.48
N SER A 67 24.17 11.62 -8.91
CA SER A 67 25.52 11.20 -9.30
C SER A 67 25.72 9.74 -8.89
N ILE A 68 26.46 8.99 -9.72
CA ILE A 68 26.85 7.60 -9.45
C ILE A 68 27.71 7.60 -8.18
N GLY A 69 27.09 7.34 -7.03
CA GLY A 69 27.77 7.41 -5.72
C GLY A 69 26.87 7.20 -4.51
N ASP A 70 25.55 7.45 -4.64
CA ASP A 70 24.61 7.38 -3.51
C ASP A 70 23.75 6.09 -3.53
N TYR A 71 24.39 4.92 -3.70
CA TYR A 71 23.76 3.60 -3.48
C TYR A 71 24.02 3.09 -2.06
#